data_AF-A0A2E5JL90-F1
#
_entry.id   AF-A0A2E5JL90-F1
#
_cell.length_a   1.000
_cell.length_b   1.000
_cell.length_c   1.000
_cell.angle_alpha   90.00
_cell.angle_beta   90.00
_cell.angle_gamma   90.00
#
_symmetry.space_group_name_H-M   'P 1'
#
loop_
_entity.id
_entity.type
_entity.pdbx_description
1 polymer ?
#
loop_
_entity_poly.entity_id
_entity_poly.type
_entity_poly.pdbx_seq_one_letter_code
_entity_poly.pdbx_strand_id
1 'polypeptide(L)'
;MVLIRLNLLILLLFSFVANAQWHAPYCQSNQADDQVACPPQSQSTSSPIPSHIVEFGVLNQGAQSLLDQIQGKVDEWGDFTRWLNGRTLRGSSEGFDERWDEYEKQARALIEVQHELNINKRRRDICYRGMCSAGRRVELEVEGEQLEKVKANLFSMTPWWLSQEFIELSSSESEISSADLKRTLAASMANFFTQSFELKGQISSIQASINNAFGIGKNPTVLMSELVLRYNTGLEAILKRSMLHSSDDNRRSLCHFIDRKTTVENTIDGLETTLEVGLIATSMLIGPESFLLMGVGKSAASRGLLAQFRAMLGGGSRASAYMADAAFSAKMINDSFAKTEECREILANNQVGLADANEWENCLKQKSDAIVTAALSSVLSVGTLSLPLVRSLITPKTSPVVFKHLENDGIMSIVDLSRKSEIESRSVAQLSDNYWDFVADTYRSRLNLTPEEITGFIQSSRSFEPRTKLVVMTRGPPGANKIEGGVAMVESSRSTDLMPFEKATGVKVPRGEGKVAEIVRLTAASDTNPNLMKDLLSEMAQVIKADPSVKKVYVYTSKVHARLYKRLGITSKQIGEPIDRDVILEIDAANFVSTLL
;
A
#
# COMPACT_ATOMS: atom_id res chain seq x y z
N MET A 1 -30.69 -32.16 -6.19
CA MET A 1 -31.51 -30.92 -6.10
C MET A 1 -31.89 -30.53 -4.68
N VAL A 2 -32.02 -31.48 -3.73
CA VAL A 2 -32.29 -31.19 -2.31
C VAL A 2 -31.10 -30.52 -1.57
N LEU A 3 -29.85 -30.78 -1.99
CA LEU A 3 -28.63 -30.16 -1.43
C LEU A 3 -28.38 -28.68 -1.81
N ILE A 4 -29.03 -28.16 -2.86
CA ILE A 4 -28.93 -26.74 -3.22
C ILE A 4 -29.87 -25.90 -2.33
N ARG A 5 -30.95 -26.52 -1.80
CA ARG A 5 -31.93 -25.83 -0.94
C ARG A 5 -31.55 -25.83 0.55
N LEU A 6 -30.82 -26.84 1.05
CA LEU A 6 -30.30 -26.83 2.43
C LEU A 6 -29.09 -25.89 2.61
N ASN A 7 -28.27 -25.70 1.56
CA ASN A 7 -27.20 -24.70 1.56
C ASN A 7 -27.72 -23.27 1.55
N LEU A 8 -28.88 -23.00 0.93
CA LEU A 8 -29.52 -21.70 1.06
C LEU A 8 -30.12 -21.50 2.46
N LEU A 9 -30.67 -22.54 3.09
CA LEU A 9 -31.23 -22.44 4.45
C LEU A 9 -30.13 -22.25 5.51
N ILE A 10 -28.95 -22.87 5.36
CA ILE A 10 -27.79 -22.66 6.24
C ILE A 10 -27.10 -21.32 5.92
N LEU A 11 -27.03 -20.89 4.66
CA LEU A 11 -26.61 -19.52 4.33
C LEU A 11 -27.58 -18.48 4.91
N LEU A 12 -28.88 -18.74 4.95
CA LEU A 12 -29.87 -17.86 5.59
C LEU A 12 -29.74 -17.89 7.11
N LEU A 13 -29.65 -19.07 7.75
CA LEU A 13 -29.43 -19.19 9.21
C LEU A 13 -28.09 -18.61 9.69
N PHE A 14 -27.05 -18.57 8.85
CA PHE A 14 -25.80 -17.86 9.15
C PHE A 14 -25.80 -16.38 8.72
N SER A 15 -26.74 -15.96 7.86
CA SER A 15 -27.03 -14.53 7.65
C SER A 15 -27.72 -13.92 8.87
N PHE A 16 -28.52 -14.70 9.60
CA PHE A 16 -29.19 -14.25 10.84
C PHE A 16 -28.24 -13.97 12.00
N VAL A 17 -27.04 -14.56 12.03
CA VAL A 17 -26.01 -14.25 13.05
C VAL A 17 -25.08 -13.12 12.59
N ALA A 18 -25.09 -12.75 11.31
CA ALA A 18 -24.30 -11.64 10.77
C ALA A 18 -24.96 -10.26 10.98
N ASN A 19 -26.24 -10.22 11.40
CA ASN A 19 -26.86 -9.07 12.06
C ASN A 19 -26.48 -8.98 13.55
N ALA A 20 -25.27 -9.42 13.92
CA ALA A 20 -24.69 -9.21 15.24
C ALA A 20 -24.54 -7.71 15.52
N GLN A 21 -25.65 -7.15 16.00
CA GLN A 21 -25.84 -5.97 16.83
C GLN A 21 -24.76 -4.90 16.71
N TRP A 22 -24.92 -4.01 15.73
CA TRP A 22 -24.33 -2.67 15.84
C TRP A 22 -24.90 -1.90 17.05
N HIS A 23 -25.93 -2.42 17.72
CA HIS A 23 -26.50 -1.85 18.95
C HIS A 23 -25.63 -2.15 20.19
N ALA A 24 -24.87 -3.26 20.17
CA ALA A 24 -24.05 -3.70 21.30
C ALA A 24 -22.91 -2.72 21.69
N PRO A 25 -22.17 -2.07 20.76
CA PRO A 25 -21.09 -1.15 21.16
C PRO A 25 -21.59 0.17 21.76
N TYR A 26 -22.81 0.62 21.44
CA TYR A 26 -23.34 1.92 21.89
C TYR A 26 -24.13 1.82 23.20
N CYS A 27 -24.66 0.63 23.52
CA CYS A 27 -25.48 0.39 24.70
C CYS A 27 -24.81 -0.48 25.79
N GLN A 28 -23.55 -0.92 25.59
CA GLN A 28 -22.79 -1.61 26.63
C GLN A 28 -22.17 -0.60 27.60
N SER A 29 -22.66 -0.58 28.84
CA SER A 29 -22.23 0.32 29.93
C SER A 29 -20.79 0.14 30.41
N ASN A 30 -20.01 -0.77 29.81
CA ASN A 30 -18.74 -1.27 30.36
C ASN A 30 -17.50 -0.90 29.53
N GLN A 31 -17.61 -0.01 28.52
CA GLN A 31 -16.44 0.46 27.77
C GLN A 31 -15.95 1.81 28.32
N ALA A 32 -14.71 1.83 28.78
CA ALA A 32 -14.09 2.88 29.60
C ALA A 32 -13.68 4.17 28.85
N ASP A 33 -14.36 4.53 27.76
CA ASP A 33 -14.07 5.76 27.00
C ASP A 33 -15.36 6.53 26.69
N ASP A 34 -15.56 7.63 27.42
CA ASP A 34 -16.85 8.14 27.92
C ASP A 34 -17.67 9.02 26.95
N GLN A 35 -17.44 8.99 25.64
CA GLN A 35 -18.15 9.92 24.73
C GLN A 35 -19.40 9.34 24.04
N VAL A 36 -19.59 8.03 23.93
CA VAL A 36 -20.71 7.44 23.15
C VAL A 36 -21.48 6.29 23.86
N ALA A 37 -21.13 5.94 25.10
CA ALA A 37 -21.86 4.92 25.89
C ALA A 37 -23.19 5.45 26.48
N CYS A 38 -24.21 4.61 26.63
CA CYS A 38 -25.42 5.01 27.37
C CYS A 38 -25.03 5.33 28.83
N PRO A 39 -25.44 6.50 29.37
CA PRO A 39 -25.08 6.86 30.74
C PRO A 39 -25.67 5.84 31.72
N PRO A 40 -24.94 5.48 32.80
CA PRO A 40 -25.43 4.53 33.79
C PRO A 40 -26.78 4.99 34.36
N GLN A 41 -27.61 4.02 34.76
CA GLN A 41 -28.91 4.26 35.38
C GLN A 41 -28.72 4.88 36.78
N SER A 42 -28.40 6.17 36.85
CA SER A 42 -28.51 6.94 38.08
C SER A 42 -29.98 7.28 38.36
N GLN A 43 -30.33 7.37 39.64
CA GLN A 43 -31.71 7.54 40.11
C GLN A 43 -32.42 8.70 39.40
N SER A 44 -33.49 8.34 38.67
CA SER A 44 -34.31 9.24 37.86
C SER A 44 -34.90 10.38 38.72
N THR A 45 -34.58 11.62 38.39
CA THR A 45 -35.43 12.76 38.73
C THR A 45 -36.72 12.61 37.93
N SER A 46 -37.87 12.56 38.61
CA SER A 46 -39.18 12.35 37.98
C SER A 46 -39.51 13.52 37.06
N SER A 47 -39.21 13.39 35.76
CA SER A 47 -39.69 14.32 34.75
C SER A 47 -41.20 14.20 34.64
N PRO A 48 -41.97 15.31 34.67
CA PRO A 48 -43.43 15.29 34.53
C PRO A 48 -43.90 14.91 33.11
N ILE A 49 -42.99 14.79 32.15
CA ILE A 49 -43.31 14.45 30.75
C ILE A 49 -43.15 12.94 30.55
N PRO A 50 -44.17 12.22 30.01
CA PRO A 50 -44.05 10.81 29.70
C PRO A 50 -42.85 10.52 28.77
N SER A 51 -42.06 9.49 29.11
CA SER A 51 -40.79 9.16 28.42
C SER A 51 -40.95 9.02 26.90
N HIS A 52 -42.03 8.39 26.44
CA HIS A 52 -42.30 8.23 25.01
C HIS A 52 -42.46 9.57 24.27
N ILE A 53 -43.01 10.61 24.91
CA ILE A 53 -43.14 11.94 24.29
C ILE A 53 -41.74 12.54 24.09
N VAL A 54 -40.86 12.38 25.08
CA VAL A 54 -39.46 12.82 24.98
C VAL A 54 -38.74 12.08 23.87
N GLU A 55 -38.87 10.75 23.80
CA GLU A 55 -38.21 9.92 22.79
C GLU A 55 -38.63 10.24 21.36
N PHE A 56 -39.93 10.31 21.09
CA PHE A 56 -40.45 10.67 19.78
C PHE A 56 -40.15 12.15 19.46
N GLY A 57 -40.07 13.02 20.47
CA GLY A 57 -39.59 14.40 20.30
C GLY A 57 -38.13 14.47 19.82
N VAL A 58 -37.23 13.71 20.47
CA VAL A 58 -35.81 13.63 20.08
C VAL A 58 -35.65 12.99 18.70
N LEU A 59 -36.46 11.98 18.36
CA LEU A 59 -36.50 11.40 17.02
C LEU A 59 -37.00 12.37 15.97
N ASN A 60 -38.04 13.15 16.25
CA ASN A 60 -38.57 14.16 15.35
C ASN A 60 -37.53 15.27 15.08
N GLN A 61 -36.81 15.70 16.13
CA GLN A 61 -35.69 16.65 15.98
C GLN A 61 -34.54 16.04 15.16
N GLY A 62 -34.21 14.77 15.40
CA GLY A 62 -33.22 14.03 14.61
C GLY A 62 -33.60 13.91 13.15
N ALA A 63 -34.87 13.63 12.87
CA ALA A 63 -35.45 13.57 11.53
C ALA A 63 -35.28 14.91 10.81
N GLN A 64 -35.71 16.01 11.43
CA GLN A 64 -35.58 17.35 10.86
C GLN A 64 -34.10 17.70 10.58
N SER A 65 -33.21 17.47 11.56
CA SER A 65 -31.78 17.72 11.40
C SER A 65 -31.16 16.93 10.25
N LEU A 66 -31.59 15.67 10.06
CA LEU A 66 -31.12 14.83 8.97
C LEU A 66 -31.69 15.26 7.62
N LEU A 67 -32.96 15.68 7.54
CA LEU A 67 -33.56 16.26 6.34
C LEU A 67 -32.81 17.52 5.89
N ASP A 68 -32.53 18.43 6.82
CA ASP A 68 -31.82 19.68 6.54
C ASP A 68 -30.40 19.41 6.04
N GLN A 69 -29.71 18.42 6.62
CA GLN A 69 -28.38 18.00 6.16
C GLN A 69 -28.40 17.35 4.78
N ILE A 70 -29.34 16.42 4.53
CA ILE A 70 -29.49 15.80 3.21
C ILE A 70 -29.76 16.89 2.16
N GLN A 71 -30.65 17.84 2.46
CA GLN A 71 -30.94 18.95 1.56
C GLN A 71 -29.70 19.82 1.32
N GLY A 72 -28.99 20.20 2.39
CA GLY A 72 -27.75 20.98 2.27
C GLY A 72 -26.68 20.28 1.43
N LYS A 73 -26.53 18.95 1.56
CA LYS A 73 -25.59 18.17 0.74
C LYS A 73 -26.06 18.01 -0.71
N VAL A 74 -27.35 17.82 -0.94
CA VAL A 74 -27.92 17.80 -2.30
C VAL A 74 -27.70 19.14 -3.01
N ASP A 75 -27.86 20.26 -2.29
CA ASP A 75 -27.66 21.59 -2.87
C ASP A 75 -26.17 21.87 -3.11
N GLU A 76 -25.29 21.52 -2.16
CA GLU A 76 -23.83 21.67 -2.27
C GLU A 76 -23.24 20.89 -3.46
N TRP A 77 -23.67 19.63 -3.63
CA TRP A 77 -23.07 18.72 -4.61
C TRP A 77 -23.88 18.60 -5.91
N GLY A 78 -25.12 19.10 -5.91
CA GLY A 78 -26.04 18.98 -7.04
C GLY A 78 -25.56 19.74 -8.27
N ASP A 79 -25.06 20.97 -8.11
CA ASP A 79 -24.52 21.75 -9.23
C ASP A 79 -23.20 21.18 -9.76
N PHE A 80 -22.33 20.69 -8.87
CA PHE A 80 -21.11 19.98 -9.29
C PHE A 80 -21.46 18.72 -10.11
N THR A 81 -22.47 17.95 -9.69
CA THR A 81 -22.89 16.74 -10.42
C THR A 81 -23.57 17.08 -11.76
N ARG A 82 -24.32 18.19 -11.84
CA ARG A 82 -24.84 18.71 -13.12
C ARG A 82 -23.71 19.11 -14.05
N TRP A 83 -22.69 19.80 -13.52
CA TRP A 83 -21.51 20.19 -14.25
C TRP A 83 -20.72 18.98 -14.77
N LEU A 84 -20.52 17.95 -13.95
CA LEU A 84 -19.87 16.69 -14.37
C LEU A 84 -20.60 16.05 -15.56
N ASN A 85 -21.93 16.15 -15.59
CA ASN A 85 -22.80 15.63 -16.66
C ASN A 85 -22.99 16.59 -17.84
N GLY A 86 -22.36 17.78 -17.85
CA GLY A 86 -22.57 18.79 -18.89
C GLY A 86 -24.00 19.37 -18.93
N ARG A 87 -24.72 19.33 -17.81
CA ARG A 87 -26.09 19.88 -17.68
C ARG A 87 -26.07 21.34 -17.22
N THR A 88 -27.17 22.05 -17.45
CA THR A 88 -27.39 23.42 -17.00
C THR A 88 -27.30 23.53 -15.47
N LEU A 89 -26.52 24.51 -14.99
CA LEU A 89 -26.28 24.78 -13.57
C LEU A 89 -27.34 25.71 -13.00
N ARG A 90 -27.56 25.65 -11.68
CA ARG A 90 -28.39 26.65 -10.96
C ARG A 90 -27.57 27.84 -10.49
N GLY A 91 -26.31 27.61 -10.08
CA GLY A 91 -25.37 28.64 -9.64
C GLY A 91 -24.13 28.79 -10.54
N SER A 92 -23.07 29.35 -9.96
CA SER A 92 -21.76 29.53 -10.61
C SER A 92 -21.00 28.20 -10.72
N SER A 93 -20.18 28.05 -11.77
CA SER A 93 -19.22 26.93 -11.93
C SER A 93 -17.84 27.24 -11.35
N GLU A 94 -17.68 28.36 -10.67
CA GLU A 94 -16.39 28.79 -10.10
C GLU A 94 -15.82 27.72 -9.16
N GLY A 95 -14.57 27.32 -9.41
CA GLY A 95 -13.87 26.29 -8.65
C GLY A 95 -14.24 24.83 -8.98
N PHE A 96 -15.14 24.57 -9.94
CA PHE A 96 -15.49 23.18 -10.32
C PHE A 96 -14.37 22.46 -11.08
N ASP A 97 -13.60 23.17 -11.92
CA ASP A 97 -12.44 22.60 -12.59
C ASP A 97 -11.36 22.18 -11.58
N GLU A 98 -11.01 23.05 -10.63
CA GLU A 98 -10.04 22.73 -9.58
C GLU A 98 -10.49 21.54 -8.72
N ARG A 99 -11.78 21.51 -8.37
CA ARG A 99 -12.38 20.39 -7.64
C ARG A 99 -12.34 19.09 -8.46
N TRP A 100 -12.60 19.17 -9.77
CA TRP A 100 -12.49 18.02 -10.66
C TRP A 100 -11.06 17.50 -10.75
N ASP A 101 -10.07 18.39 -10.88
CA ASP A 101 -8.66 18.02 -10.93
C ASP A 101 -8.23 17.27 -9.65
N GLU A 102 -8.76 17.66 -8.49
CA GLU A 102 -8.53 16.94 -7.23
C GLU A 102 -9.14 15.52 -7.25
N TYR A 103 -10.40 15.41 -7.67
CA TYR A 103 -11.08 14.11 -7.78
C TYR A 103 -10.43 13.19 -8.83
N GLU A 104 -9.99 13.74 -9.96
CA GLU A 104 -9.29 12.99 -10.99
C GLU A 104 -7.97 12.44 -10.47
N LYS A 105 -7.18 13.26 -9.74
CA LYS A 105 -5.94 12.80 -9.09
C LYS A 105 -6.20 11.66 -8.11
N GLN A 106 -7.25 11.76 -7.31
CA GLN A 106 -7.63 10.72 -6.34
C GLN A 106 -8.08 9.43 -7.04
N ALA A 107 -8.87 9.52 -8.10
CA ALA A 107 -9.26 8.35 -8.91
C ALA A 107 -8.04 7.64 -9.52
N ARG A 108 -7.10 8.42 -10.09
CA ARG A 108 -5.88 7.85 -10.68
C ARG A 108 -5.00 7.15 -9.64
N ALA A 109 -4.88 7.73 -8.45
CA ALA A 109 -4.20 7.08 -7.33
C ALA A 109 -4.89 5.77 -6.91
N LEU A 110 -6.22 5.75 -6.84
CA LEU A 110 -6.99 4.52 -6.55
C LEU A 110 -6.78 3.44 -7.61
N ILE A 111 -6.77 3.80 -8.90
CA ILE A 111 -6.52 2.87 -10.02
C ILE A 111 -5.12 2.27 -9.90
N GLU A 112 -4.11 3.08 -9.60
CA GLU A 112 -2.73 2.60 -9.43
C GLU A 112 -2.59 1.66 -8.23
N VAL A 113 -3.19 2.00 -7.08
CA VAL A 113 -3.20 1.11 -5.91
C VAL A 113 -3.89 -0.21 -6.24
N GLN A 114 -5.01 -0.17 -6.99
CA GLN A 114 -5.70 -1.38 -7.43
C GLN A 114 -4.85 -2.21 -8.41
N HIS A 115 -4.09 -1.56 -9.28
CA HIS A 115 -3.15 -2.22 -10.19
C HIS A 115 -2.01 -2.92 -9.43
N GLU A 116 -1.39 -2.23 -8.46
CA GLU A 116 -0.35 -2.80 -7.61
C GLU A 116 -0.87 -3.93 -6.73
N LEU A 117 -2.11 -3.84 -6.21
CA LEU A 117 -2.78 -4.96 -5.53
C LEU A 117 -2.89 -6.19 -6.43
N ASN A 118 -3.29 -5.99 -7.69
CA ASN A 118 -3.40 -7.07 -8.66
C ASN A 118 -2.02 -7.68 -8.98
N ILE A 119 -0.97 -6.87 -9.12
CA ILE A 119 0.41 -7.35 -9.29
C ILE A 119 0.87 -8.12 -8.05
N ASN A 120 0.69 -7.56 -6.86
CA ASN A 120 1.07 -8.20 -5.60
C ASN A 120 0.35 -9.55 -5.45
N LYS A 121 -0.94 -9.61 -5.74
CA LYS A 121 -1.72 -10.86 -5.76
C LYS A 121 -1.15 -11.89 -6.73
N ARG A 122 -0.84 -11.50 -7.98
CA ARG A 122 -0.18 -12.38 -8.96
C ARG A 122 1.18 -12.88 -8.46
N ARG A 123 1.99 -12.01 -7.84
CA ARG A 123 3.30 -12.37 -7.24
C ARG A 123 3.12 -13.36 -6.08
N ARG A 124 2.14 -13.13 -5.21
CA ARG A 124 1.79 -14.05 -4.11
C ARG A 124 1.39 -15.41 -4.63
N ASP A 125 0.50 -15.45 -5.62
CA ASP A 125 0.03 -16.71 -6.23
C ASP A 125 1.20 -17.52 -6.82
N ILE A 126 2.13 -16.87 -7.50
CA ILE A 126 3.36 -17.50 -8.02
C ILE A 126 4.23 -18.02 -6.85
N CYS A 127 4.40 -17.22 -5.79
CA CYS A 127 5.21 -17.58 -4.64
C CYS A 127 4.63 -18.78 -3.84
N TYR A 128 3.31 -18.86 -3.65
CA TYR A 128 2.67 -20.00 -2.97
C TYR A 128 2.73 -21.28 -3.78
N ARG A 129 2.89 -21.21 -5.11
CA ARG A 129 3.13 -22.38 -5.97
C ARG A 129 4.56 -22.95 -5.85
N GLY A 130 5.34 -22.50 -4.86
CA GLY A 130 6.63 -23.11 -4.49
C GLY A 130 7.86 -22.38 -5.02
N MET A 131 7.71 -21.21 -5.66
CA MET A 131 8.85 -20.50 -6.27
C MET A 131 9.58 -19.52 -5.33
N CYS A 132 9.08 -19.30 -4.11
CA CYS A 132 9.62 -18.31 -3.18
C CYS A 132 9.85 -18.88 -1.77
N SER A 133 10.86 -18.33 -1.08
CA SER A 133 11.15 -18.58 0.33
C SER A 133 10.01 -18.09 1.25
N ALA A 134 9.97 -18.60 2.49
CA ALA A 134 8.96 -18.19 3.48
C ALA A 134 9.01 -16.69 3.78
N GLY A 135 10.21 -16.10 3.91
CA GLY A 135 10.38 -14.66 4.13
C GLY A 135 9.76 -13.82 3.01
N ARG A 136 9.96 -14.20 1.74
CA ARG A 136 9.38 -13.47 0.60
C ARG A 136 7.85 -13.55 0.57
N ARG A 137 7.26 -14.64 1.06
CA ARG A 137 5.79 -14.76 1.16
C ARG A 137 5.22 -13.79 2.19
N VAL A 138 5.85 -13.71 3.36
CA VAL A 138 5.47 -12.76 4.42
C VAL A 138 5.64 -11.32 3.93
N GLU A 139 6.74 -10.99 3.25
CA GLU A 139 6.92 -9.66 2.64
C GLU A 139 5.78 -9.29 1.70
N LEU A 140 5.41 -10.20 0.77
CA LEU A 140 4.34 -9.95 -0.17
C LEU A 140 2.96 -9.85 0.51
N GLU A 141 2.70 -10.60 1.59
CA GLU A 141 1.49 -10.48 2.41
C GLU A 141 1.39 -9.10 3.05
N VAL A 142 2.48 -8.61 3.65
CA VAL A 142 2.55 -7.29 4.27
C VAL A 142 2.40 -6.18 3.24
N GLU A 143 3.08 -6.28 2.08
CA GLU A 143 2.90 -5.36 0.96
C GLU A 143 1.42 -5.29 0.52
N GLY A 144 0.74 -6.43 0.43
CA GLY A 144 -0.68 -6.50 0.09
C GLY A 144 -1.58 -5.84 1.14
N GLU A 145 -1.33 -6.08 2.43
CA GLU A 145 -2.08 -5.45 3.53
C GLU A 145 -1.91 -3.93 3.52
N GLN A 146 -0.71 -3.43 3.27
CA GLN A 146 -0.43 -2.00 3.17
C GLN A 146 -1.20 -1.35 2.02
N LEU A 147 -1.22 -1.98 0.85
CA LEU A 147 -1.96 -1.48 -0.30
C LEU A 147 -3.49 -1.47 -0.03
N GLU A 148 -4.02 -2.47 0.66
CA GLU A 148 -5.44 -2.47 1.07
C GLU A 148 -5.76 -1.36 2.08
N LYS A 149 -4.86 -1.07 3.03
CA LYS A 149 -5.02 0.09 3.95
C LYS A 149 -5.01 1.42 3.19
N VAL A 150 -4.08 1.60 2.25
CA VAL A 150 -4.03 2.81 1.40
C VAL A 150 -5.30 2.95 0.59
N LYS A 151 -5.78 1.88 -0.03
CA LYS A 151 -7.04 1.85 -0.78
C LYS A 151 -8.24 2.24 0.09
N ALA A 152 -8.37 1.64 1.28
CA ALA A 152 -9.44 1.97 2.23
C ALA A 152 -9.40 3.46 2.64
N ASN A 153 -8.21 4.00 2.88
CA ASN A 153 -8.04 5.42 3.24
C ASN A 153 -8.40 6.35 2.07
N LEU A 154 -7.99 6.05 0.84
CA LEU A 154 -8.36 6.83 -0.35
C LEU A 154 -9.88 6.85 -0.55
N PHE A 155 -10.55 5.71 -0.38
CA PHE A 155 -12.02 5.65 -0.42
C PHE A 155 -12.67 6.42 0.73
N SER A 156 -12.04 6.50 1.90
CA SER A 156 -12.57 7.30 3.02
C SER A 156 -12.53 8.80 2.75
N MET A 157 -11.49 9.26 2.05
CA MET A 157 -11.37 10.66 1.63
C MET A 157 -12.36 10.98 0.51
N THR A 158 -12.64 9.99 -0.35
CA THR A 158 -13.51 10.14 -1.51
C THR A 158 -14.49 8.98 -1.68
N PRO A 159 -15.55 8.96 -0.86
CA PRO A 159 -16.52 7.87 -0.89
C PRO A 159 -17.27 7.77 -2.23
N TRP A 160 -17.25 8.82 -3.05
CA TRP A 160 -17.85 8.83 -4.38
C TRP A 160 -17.22 7.80 -5.34
N TRP A 161 -15.99 7.33 -5.08
CA TRP A 161 -15.37 6.29 -5.89
C TRP A 161 -15.74 4.86 -5.46
N LEU A 162 -16.47 4.67 -4.36
CA LEU A 162 -17.04 3.38 -3.93
C LEU A 162 -18.26 2.99 -4.78
N SER A 163 -18.12 2.99 -6.10
CA SER A 163 -19.14 2.51 -7.04
C SER A 163 -18.66 1.24 -7.73
N GLN A 164 -19.60 0.35 -8.04
CA GLN A 164 -19.31 -0.89 -8.77
C GLN A 164 -18.71 -0.55 -10.15
N GLU A 165 -19.22 0.51 -10.78
CA GLU A 165 -18.76 1.03 -12.06
C GLU A 165 -17.29 1.47 -12.01
N PHE A 166 -16.86 2.14 -10.93
CA PHE A 166 -15.45 2.51 -10.76
C PHE A 166 -14.55 1.29 -10.49
N ILE A 167 -15.03 0.31 -9.71
CA ILE A 167 -14.28 -0.92 -9.44
C ILE A 167 -14.06 -1.71 -10.74
N GLU A 168 -15.07 -1.79 -11.60
CA GLU A 168 -14.96 -2.43 -12.91
C GLU A 168 -14.03 -1.65 -13.84
N LEU A 169 -14.17 -0.32 -13.90
CA LEU A 169 -13.32 0.53 -14.72
C LEU A 169 -11.85 0.44 -14.30
N SER A 170 -11.57 0.53 -13.00
CA SER A 170 -10.21 0.44 -12.42
C SER A 170 -9.56 -0.93 -12.54
N SER A 171 -10.36 -1.97 -12.82
CA SER A 171 -9.85 -3.32 -13.08
C SER A 171 -9.49 -3.56 -14.54
N SER A 172 -9.80 -2.61 -15.44
CA SER A 172 -9.43 -2.71 -16.85
C SER A 172 -7.92 -2.48 -17.07
N GLU A 173 -7.31 -3.22 -18.00
CA GLU A 173 -5.90 -3.04 -18.37
C GLU A 173 -5.68 -1.89 -19.39
N SER A 174 -6.76 -1.26 -19.85
CA SER A 174 -6.74 -0.14 -20.80
C SER A 174 -6.50 1.20 -20.11
N GLU A 175 -5.88 2.14 -20.82
CA GLU A 175 -5.76 3.52 -20.36
C GLU A 175 -7.15 4.16 -20.18
N ILE A 176 -7.43 4.62 -18.95
CA ILE A 176 -8.73 5.20 -18.60
C ILE A 176 -8.70 6.72 -18.87
N SER A 177 -9.60 7.17 -19.74
CA SER A 177 -9.71 8.58 -20.11
C SER A 177 -10.27 9.43 -18.96
N SER A 178 -9.89 10.72 -18.90
CA SER A 178 -10.47 11.66 -17.93
C SER A 178 -12.01 11.77 -18.10
N ALA A 179 -12.50 11.67 -19.33
CA ALA A 179 -13.94 11.68 -19.62
C ALA A 179 -14.67 10.47 -19.01
N ASP A 180 -14.07 9.27 -19.05
CA ASP A 180 -14.64 8.07 -18.44
C ASP A 180 -14.66 8.17 -16.91
N LEU A 181 -13.61 8.70 -16.30
CA LEU A 181 -13.58 8.99 -14.87
C LEU A 181 -14.68 10.00 -14.49
N LYS A 182 -14.83 11.07 -15.29
CA LYS A 182 -15.82 12.13 -15.06
C LYS A 182 -17.24 11.58 -15.11
N ARG A 183 -17.52 10.75 -16.13
CA ARG A 183 -18.80 10.05 -16.29
C ARG A 183 -19.09 9.08 -15.14
N THR A 184 -18.07 8.33 -14.70
CA THR A 184 -18.20 7.35 -13.61
C THR A 184 -18.47 8.06 -12.27
N LEU A 185 -17.75 9.15 -11.98
CA LEU A 185 -18.01 9.96 -10.79
C LEU A 185 -19.43 10.52 -10.81
N ALA A 186 -19.85 11.07 -11.95
CA ALA A 186 -21.18 11.63 -12.11
C ALA A 186 -22.29 10.60 -11.88
N ALA A 187 -22.10 9.37 -12.38
CA ALA A 187 -23.03 8.27 -12.18
C ALA A 187 -23.11 7.84 -10.71
N SER A 188 -21.96 7.71 -10.04
CA SER A 188 -21.88 7.37 -8.61
C SER A 188 -22.58 8.43 -7.75
N MET A 189 -22.31 9.71 -7.99
CA MET A 189 -22.97 10.82 -7.28
C MET A 189 -24.48 10.85 -7.54
N ALA A 190 -24.91 10.58 -8.78
CA ALA A 190 -26.34 10.51 -9.11
C ALA A 190 -27.05 9.35 -8.40
N ASN A 191 -26.41 8.18 -8.29
CA ASN A 191 -26.94 7.05 -7.53
C ASN A 191 -27.08 7.39 -6.05
N PHE A 192 -26.04 8.01 -5.45
CA PHE A 192 -26.10 8.49 -4.07
C PHE A 192 -27.25 9.47 -3.84
N PHE A 193 -27.48 10.43 -4.76
CA PHE A 193 -28.61 11.34 -4.61
C PHE A 193 -29.95 10.64 -4.70
N THR A 194 -30.07 9.65 -5.58
CA THR A 194 -31.29 8.85 -5.71
C THR A 194 -31.61 8.16 -4.37
N GLN A 195 -30.61 7.49 -3.77
CA GLN A 195 -30.74 6.88 -2.44
C GLN A 195 -31.01 7.92 -1.34
N SER A 196 -30.37 9.09 -1.42
CA SER A 196 -30.58 10.18 -0.47
C SER A 196 -32.01 10.75 -0.54
N PHE A 197 -32.60 10.84 -1.74
CA PHE A 197 -33.98 11.28 -1.91
C PHE A 197 -34.99 10.23 -1.42
N GLU A 198 -34.71 8.95 -1.64
CA GLU A 198 -35.51 7.86 -1.07
C GLU A 198 -35.49 7.91 0.46
N LEU A 199 -34.29 8.03 1.05
CA LEU A 199 -34.10 8.18 2.49
C LEU A 199 -34.82 9.43 3.01
N LYS A 200 -34.71 10.57 2.32
CA LYS A 200 -35.44 11.81 2.64
C LYS A 200 -36.96 11.57 2.65
N GLY A 201 -37.48 10.81 1.69
CA GLY A 201 -38.90 10.42 1.62
C GLY A 201 -39.33 9.56 2.81
N GLN A 202 -38.51 8.59 3.20
CA GLN A 202 -38.75 7.77 4.40
C GLN A 202 -38.74 8.63 5.67
N ILE A 203 -37.73 9.50 5.85
CA ILE A 203 -37.62 10.38 7.03
C ILE A 203 -38.81 11.34 7.12
N SER A 204 -39.24 11.93 5.99
CA SER A 204 -40.42 12.80 5.96
C SER A 204 -41.70 12.04 6.35
N SER A 205 -41.81 10.78 5.93
CA SER A 205 -42.94 9.91 6.28
C SER A 205 -42.93 9.50 7.76
N ILE A 206 -41.75 9.23 8.33
CA ILE A 206 -41.55 9.02 9.78
C ILE A 206 -42.00 10.27 10.54
N GLN A 207 -41.54 11.45 10.13
CA GLN A 207 -41.87 12.73 10.75
C GLN A 207 -43.38 13.00 10.74
N ALA A 208 -44.03 12.79 9.59
CA ALA A 208 -45.47 12.93 9.46
C ALA A 208 -46.24 11.93 10.34
N SER A 209 -45.75 10.68 10.43
CA SER A 209 -46.36 9.63 11.27
C SER A 209 -46.25 9.97 12.76
N ILE A 210 -45.11 10.49 13.21
CA ILE A 210 -44.90 10.95 14.59
C ILE A 210 -45.84 12.13 14.90
N ASN A 211 -45.85 13.16 14.05
CA ASN A 211 -46.68 14.35 14.26
C ASN A 211 -48.19 14.00 14.29
N ASN A 212 -48.64 13.12 13.39
CA ASN A 212 -50.03 12.67 13.35
C ASN A 212 -50.39 11.86 14.60
N ALA A 213 -49.52 10.94 15.02
CA ALA A 213 -49.74 10.12 16.22
C ALA A 213 -49.93 10.96 17.48
N PHE A 214 -49.17 12.06 17.63
CA PHE A 214 -49.36 13.00 18.73
C PHE A 214 -50.68 13.78 18.64
N GLY A 215 -51.13 14.12 17.44
CA GLY A 215 -52.40 14.82 17.23
C GLY A 215 -53.63 13.96 17.55
N ILE A 216 -53.56 12.65 17.35
CA ILE A 216 -54.69 11.71 17.55
C ILE A 216 -54.59 10.83 18.80
N GLY A 217 -53.52 10.99 19.60
CA GLY A 217 -53.30 10.16 20.80
C GLY A 217 -53.02 8.68 20.51
N LYS A 218 -52.35 8.37 19.41
CA LYS A 218 -52.06 6.98 19.00
C LYS A 218 -51.16 6.30 20.03
N ASN A 219 -51.39 4.99 20.25
CA ASN A 219 -50.56 4.21 21.17
C ASN A 219 -49.08 4.19 20.71
N PRO A 220 -48.13 4.60 21.58
CA PRO A 220 -46.69 4.65 21.31
C PRO A 220 -46.09 3.35 20.75
N THR A 221 -46.54 2.20 21.25
CA THR A 221 -46.03 0.88 20.83
C THR A 221 -46.48 0.55 19.42
N VAL A 222 -47.72 0.91 19.06
CA VAL A 222 -48.25 0.68 17.70
C VAL A 222 -47.52 1.58 16.69
N LEU A 223 -47.26 2.84 17.06
CA LEU A 223 -46.47 3.75 16.23
C LEU A 223 -45.04 3.21 16.02
N MET A 224 -44.38 2.76 17.09
CA MET A 224 -43.04 2.16 17.00
C MET A 224 -43.01 1.01 16.00
N SER A 225 -43.91 0.03 16.15
CA SER A 225 -43.94 -1.14 15.25
C SER A 225 -44.19 -0.75 13.80
N GLU A 226 -45.05 0.24 13.55
CA GLU A 226 -45.29 0.76 12.20
C GLU A 226 -44.03 1.40 11.60
N LEU A 227 -43.30 2.21 12.38
CA LEU A 227 -42.07 2.86 11.93
C LEU A 227 -40.97 1.84 11.63
N VAL A 228 -40.79 0.83 12.49
CA VAL A 228 -39.81 -0.24 12.29
C VAL A 228 -40.15 -1.05 11.03
N LEU A 229 -41.41 -1.46 10.85
CA LEU A 229 -41.82 -2.28 9.72
C LEU A 229 -41.72 -1.55 8.37
N ARG A 230 -42.09 -0.26 8.32
CA ARG A 230 -42.20 0.47 7.05
C ARG A 230 -40.96 1.28 6.69
N TYR A 231 -40.21 1.73 7.68
CA TYR A 231 -39.16 2.73 7.49
C TYR A 231 -37.88 2.40 8.27
N ASN A 232 -37.54 1.11 8.45
CA ASN A 232 -36.41 0.71 9.29
C ASN A 232 -35.12 1.47 8.95
N THR A 233 -34.77 1.55 7.67
CA THR A 233 -33.56 2.25 7.19
C THR A 233 -33.56 3.73 7.56
N GLY A 234 -34.68 4.44 7.33
CA GLY A 234 -34.85 5.83 7.75
C GLY A 234 -34.79 6.01 9.26
N LEU A 235 -35.41 5.11 10.02
CA LEU A 235 -35.44 5.13 11.47
C LEU A 235 -34.04 4.92 12.07
N GLU A 236 -33.27 3.98 11.53
CA GLU A 236 -31.88 3.75 11.93
C GLU A 236 -30.98 4.95 11.64
N ALA A 237 -31.14 5.58 10.47
CA ALA A 237 -30.36 6.76 10.12
C ALA A 237 -30.62 7.92 11.10
N ILE A 238 -31.88 8.13 11.49
CA ILE A 238 -32.27 9.11 12.50
C ILE A 238 -31.65 8.76 13.86
N LEU A 239 -31.82 7.52 14.32
CA LEU A 239 -31.30 7.07 15.62
C LEU A 239 -29.78 7.24 15.73
N LYS A 240 -29.04 6.83 14.69
CA LYS A 240 -27.58 6.98 14.61
C LYS A 240 -27.18 8.45 14.76
N ARG A 241 -27.85 9.34 14.02
CA ARG A 241 -27.56 10.76 14.04
C ARG A 241 -27.89 11.38 15.40
N SER A 242 -29.08 11.10 15.92
CA SER A 242 -29.54 11.63 17.21
C SER A 242 -28.63 11.18 18.35
N MET A 243 -28.18 9.93 18.36
CA MET A 243 -27.25 9.43 19.39
C MET A 243 -25.92 10.19 19.43
N LEU A 244 -25.39 10.59 18.27
CA LEU A 244 -24.12 11.31 18.16
C LEU A 244 -24.20 12.79 18.58
N HIS A 245 -25.38 13.41 18.52
CA HIS A 245 -25.55 14.87 18.66
C HIS A 245 -26.45 15.28 19.83
N SER A 246 -26.91 14.30 20.62
CA SER A 246 -27.81 14.51 21.75
C SER A 246 -27.06 14.70 23.06
N SER A 247 -27.63 15.48 23.97
CA SER A 247 -27.22 15.50 25.39
C SER A 247 -27.39 14.13 26.04
N ASP A 248 -26.76 13.91 27.19
CA ASP A 248 -26.82 12.63 27.90
C ASP A 248 -28.24 12.18 28.24
N ASP A 249 -29.14 13.10 28.60
CA ASP A 249 -30.56 12.81 28.89
C ASP A 249 -31.32 12.35 27.64
N ASN A 250 -31.06 12.99 26.50
CA ASN A 250 -31.64 12.62 25.22
C ASN A 250 -31.08 11.28 24.73
N ARG A 251 -29.78 11.03 24.93
CA ARG A 251 -29.14 9.74 24.64
C ARG A 251 -29.73 8.61 25.46
N ARG A 252 -29.98 8.81 26.76
CA ARG A 252 -30.65 7.83 27.62
C ARG A 252 -32.03 7.46 27.09
N SER A 253 -32.80 8.46 26.67
CA SER A 253 -34.13 8.27 26.08
C SER A 253 -34.04 7.48 24.77
N LEU A 254 -33.08 7.80 23.89
CA LEU A 254 -32.83 7.06 22.65
C LEU A 254 -32.38 5.62 22.89
N CYS A 255 -31.58 5.34 23.93
CA CYS A 255 -31.22 3.97 24.29
C CYS A 255 -32.47 3.14 24.63
N HIS A 256 -33.43 3.73 25.35
CA HIS A 256 -34.70 3.07 25.67
C HIS A 256 -35.58 2.84 24.41
N PHE A 257 -35.49 3.74 23.43
CA PHE A 257 -36.13 3.57 22.14
C PHE A 257 -35.50 2.41 21.35
N ILE A 258 -34.17 2.34 21.31
CA ILE A 258 -33.38 1.32 20.60
C ILE A 258 -33.67 -0.08 21.19
N ASP A 259 -33.75 -0.21 22.50
CA ASP A 259 -34.04 -1.48 23.18
C ASP A 259 -35.44 -1.99 22.81
N ARG A 260 -36.43 -1.08 22.73
CA ARG A 260 -37.77 -1.38 22.23
C ARG A 260 -37.80 -1.74 20.75
N LYS A 261 -37.08 -1.01 19.89
CA LYS A 261 -36.92 -1.35 18.46
C LYS A 261 -36.39 -2.78 18.33
N THR A 262 -35.32 -3.11 19.06
CA THR A 262 -34.69 -4.45 19.03
C THR A 262 -35.68 -5.53 19.46
N THR A 263 -36.50 -5.26 20.48
CA THR A 263 -37.56 -6.18 20.92
C THR A 263 -38.61 -6.41 19.83
N VAL A 264 -39.00 -5.35 19.12
CA VAL A 264 -39.94 -5.43 17.99
C VAL A 264 -39.33 -6.19 16.81
N GLU A 265 -38.07 -5.92 16.46
CA GLU A 265 -37.34 -6.64 15.39
C GLU A 265 -37.23 -8.13 15.73
N ASN A 266 -36.80 -8.49 16.94
CA ASN A 266 -36.76 -9.89 17.39
C ASN A 266 -38.13 -10.58 17.36
N THR A 267 -39.22 -9.82 17.59
CA THR A 267 -40.59 -10.34 17.52
C THR A 267 -41.04 -10.54 16.07
N ILE A 268 -40.67 -9.64 15.16
CA ILE A 268 -40.94 -9.74 13.72
C ILE A 268 -40.15 -10.91 13.12
N ASP A 269 -38.85 -10.98 13.40
CA ASP A 269 -37.98 -12.08 12.95
C ASP A 269 -38.48 -13.42 13.49
N GLY A 270 -38.92 -13.47 14.76
CA GLY A 270 -39.57 -14.64 15.36
C GLY A 270 -40.88 -15.03 14.67
N LEU A 271 -41.67 -14.06 14.20
CA LEU A 271 -42.92 -14.29 13.46
C LEU A 271 -42.68 -14.79 12.03
N GLU A 272 -41.69 -14.24 11.32
CA GLU A 272 -41.29 -14.70 9.97
C GLU A 272 -40.71 -16.13 10.02
N THR A 273 -39.90 -16.44 11.03
CA THR A 273 -39.35 -17.80 11.25
C THR A 273 -40.44 -18.84 11.55
N THR A 274 -41.53 -18.43 12.22
CA THR A 274 -42.65 -19.35 12.55
C THR A 274 -43.56 -19.62 11.35
N LEU A 275 -43.62 -18.70 10.37
CA LEU A 275 -44.40 -18.85 9.14
C LEU A 275 -43.65 -19.67 8.07
N GLU A 276 -42.32 -19.59 8.02
CA GLU A 276 -41.49 -20.38 7.08
C GLU A 276 -41.32 -21.85 7.52
N VAL A 277 -41.24 -22.12 8.83
CA VAL A 277 -41.10 -23.50 9.35
C VAL A 277 -42.36 -24.35 9.14
N GLY A 278 -43.55 -23.72 9.04
CA GLY A 278 -44.81 -24.40 8.73
C GLY A 278 -44.97 -24.87 7.28
N LEU A 279 -44.22 -24.29 6.33
CA LEU A 279 -44.32 -24.60 4.90
C LEU A 279 -43.15 -25.45 4.35
N ILE A 280 -42.09 -25.65 5.14
CA ILE A 280 -40.90 -26.45 4.74
C ILE A 280 -41.07 -27.94 5.09
N ALA A 281 -41.95 -28.31 6.03
CA ALA A 281 -42.10 -29.68 6.53
C ALA A 281 -42.72 -30.70 5.55
N THR A 282 -43.19 -30.29 4.36
CA THR A 282 -43.78 -31.21 3.35
C THR A 282 -42.93 -31.42 2.10
N SER A 283 -41.78 -30.75 1.96
CA SER A 283 -40.89 -30.97 0.81
C SER A 283 -39.56 -31.60 1.20
N MET A 284 -39.52 -32.94 1.07
CA MET A 284 -38.34 -33.75 0.73
C MET A 284 -37.40 -34.10 1.91
N LEU A 285 -37.44 -35.30 2.52
CA LEU A 285 -37.51 -36.64 1.92
C LEU A 285 -36.55 -36.77 0.73
N ILE A 286 -35.32 -37.20 1.03
CA ILE A 286 -34.24 -37.82 0.24
C ILE A 286 -32.90 -37.16 0.63
N GLY A 287 -32.16 -37.86 1.51
CA GLY A 287 -30.88 -37.45 2.10
C GLY A 287 -29.66 -37.91 1.29
N PRO A 288 -28.61 -38.46 1.95
CA PRO A 288 -27.47 -37.73 2.51
C PRO A 288 -26.11 -38.32 2.02
N GLU A 289 -24.97 -37.82 2.52
CA GLU A 289 -23.65 -38.52 2.51
C GLU A 289 -22.65 -38.30 1.34
N SER A 290 -22.29 -37.05 1.07
CA SER A 290 -20.88 -36.70 0.80
C SER A 290 -20.48 -35.41 1.53
N PHE A 291 -20.89 -35.41 2.79
CA PHE A 291 -20.33 -34.65 3.89
C PHE A 291 -18.82 -34.97 4.00
N LEU A 292 -18.05 -34.02 4.55
CA LEU A 292 -16.71 -34.20 5.14
C LEU A 292 -15.51 -34.13 4.18
N LEU A 293 -15.02 -32.92 3.96
CA LEU A 293 -13.73 -32.50 4.54
C LEU A 293 -13.65 -30.97 4.60
N MET A 294 -13.85 -30.48 5.82
CA MET A 294 -13.70 -29.11 6.30
C MET A 294 -12.22 -28.68 6.42
N GLY A 295 -12.02 -27.36 6.54
CA GLY A 295 -10.96 -26.74 7.34
C GLY A 295 -9.75 -26.33 6.52
N VAL A 296 -9.15 -25.15 6.65
CA VAL A 296 -8.91 -24.24 7.79
C VAL A 296 -8.50 -22.89 7.13
N GLY A 297 -8.75 -21.65 7.59
CA GLY A 297 -9.27 -21.07 8.81
C GLY A 297 -8.60 -19.70 9.01
N LYS A 298 -9.43 -18.66 9.25
CA LYS A 298 -9.18 -17.43 10.03
C LYS A 298 -7.91 -16.58 9.80
N SER A 299 -8.08 -15.28 9.55
CA SER A 299 -7.18 -14.28 10.13
C SER A 299 -7.92 -13.00 10.53
N ALA A 300 -7.46 -12.41 11.63
CA ALA A 300 -8.07 -11.34 12.40
C ALA A 300 -7.50 -9.98 11.98
N ALA A 301 -8.29 -9.14 11.31
CA ALA A 301 -7.86 -7.77 10.95
C ALA A 301 -8.93 -6.68 11.15
N SER A 302 -10.19 -7.02 11.44
CA SER A 302 -11.29 -6.04 11.40
C SER A 302 -11.49 -5.17 12.65
N ARG A 303 -10.78 -5.43 13.76
CA ARG A 303 -10.97 -4.68 15.02
C ARG A 303 -10.06 -3.45 15.17
N GLY A 304 -8.85 -3.47 14.59
CA GLY A 304 -7.91 -2.33 14.71
C GLY A 304 -8.27 -1.15 13.79
N LEU A 305 -8.75 -1.46 12.59
CA LEU A 305 -9.05 -0.47 11.54
C LEU A 305 -10.21 0.46 11.93
N LEU A 306 -11.21 -0.07 12.65
CA LEU A 306 -12.37 0.67 13.15
C LEU A 306 -12.02 1.61 14.33
N ALA A 307 -11.00 1.28 15.12
CA ALA A 307 -10.52 2.13 16.21
C ALA A 307 -9.66 3.30 15.68
N GLN A 308 -8.81 3.05 14.67
CA GLN A 308 -8.03 4.09 13.98
C GLN A 308 -8.94 5.08 13.22
N PHE A 309 -10.02 4.62 12.60
CA PHE A 309 -11.01 5.48 11.94
C PHE A 309 -11.71 6.46 12.91
N ARG A 310 -11.87 6.10 14.18
CA ARG A 310 -12.50 6.97 15.19
C ARG A 310 -11.56 8.05 15.71
N ALA A 311 -10.26 7.76 15.85
CA ALA A 311 -9.28 8.73 16.31
C ALA A 311 -9.04 9.87 15.30
N MET A 312 -9.13 9.58 13.99
CA MET A 312 -8.91 10.57 12.93
C MET A 312 -10.05 11.60 12.78
N LEU A 313 -11.25 11.29 13.25
CA LEU A 313 -12.43 12.14 13.11
C LEU A 313 -12.61 13.13 14.28
N GLY A 314 -11.73 13.11 15.28
CA GLY A 314 -11.87 13.82 16.56
C GLY A 314 -10.83 14.90 16.85
N GLY A 315 -10.46 15.77 15.90
CA GLY A 315 -9.49 16.85 16.16
C GLY A 315 -9.74 18.12 15.33
N GLY A 316 -10.01 19.23 16.02
CA GLY A 316 -10.30 20.53 15.42
C GLY A 316 -9.09 21.37 15.02
N SER A 317 -9.39 22.37 14.16
CA SER A 317 -8.57 23.48 13.65
C SER A 317 -7.53 23.16 12.56
N ARG A 318 -7.91 23.48 11.31
CA ARG A 318 -7.20 23.20 10.05
C ARG A 318 -6.00 24.11 9.73
N ALA A 319 -5.46 24.91 10.66
CA ALA A 319 -4.50 25.97 10.32
C ALA A 319 -3.07 25.79 10.88
N SER A 320 -2.87 25.02 11.96
CA SER A 320 -1.54 24.81 12.57
C SER A 320 -0.82 23.54 12.12
N ALA A 321 -1.49 22.65 11.38
CA ALA A 321 -0.93 21.36 10.92
C ALA A 321 0.11 21.52 9.79
N TYR A 322 -0.05 22.53 8.92
CA TYR A 322 0.73 22.64 7.68
C TYR A 322 2.25 22.85 7.85
N MET A 323 2.72 23.40 8.98
CA MET A 323 4.17 23.63 9.20
C MET A 323 4.85 22.56 10.06
N ALA A 324 4.11 21.73 10.79
CA ALA A 324 4.66 20.65 11.59
C ALA A 324 4.83 19.34 10.78
N ASP A 325 4.06 19.16 9.70
CA ASP A 325 3.96 17.89 8.96
C ASP A 325 5.20 17.51 8.15
N ALA A 326 5.96 18.46 7.59
CA ALA A 326 7.13 18.13 6.76
C ALA A 326 8.30 17.57 7.59
N ALA A 327 8.56 18.14 8.77
CA ALA A 327 9.59 17.66 9.69
C ALA A 327 9.20 16.36 10.40
N PHE A 328 7.90 16.17 10.67
CA PHE A 328 7.36 14.95 11.27
C PHE A 328 7.37 13.77 10.28
N SER A 329 7.05 14.01 9.01
CA SER A 329 7.09 12.99 7.94
C SER A 329 8.52 12.52 7.65
N ALA A 330 9.49 13.43 7.59
CA ALA A 330 10.90 13.08 7.37
C ALA A 330 11.50 12.25 8.52
N LYS A 331 11.12 12.58 9.77
CA LYS A 331 11.52 11.81 10.96
C LYS A 331 10.89 10.41 10.97
N MET A 332 9.59 10.29 10.68
CA MET A 332 8.87 9.01 10.61
C MET A 332 9.40 8.10 9.50
N ILE A 333 9.79 8.66 8.35
CA ILE A 333 10.41 7.92 7.25
C ILE A 333 11.78 7.37 7.68
N ASN A 334 12.63 8.18 8.30
CA ASN A 334 13.93 7.73 8.84
C ASN A 334 13.78 6.68 9.94
N ASP A 335 12.83 6.86 10.87
CA ASP A 335 12.55 5.89 11.93
C ASP A 335 12.02 4.54 11.36
N SER A 336 11.29 4.57 10.24
CA SER A 336 10.83 3.34 9.55
C SER A 336 11.96 2.56 8.87
N PHE A 337 13.00 3.26 8.39
CA PHE A 337 14.20 2.63 7.82
C PHE A 337 15.05 1.99 8.92
N ALA A 338 15.28 2.69 10.04
CA ALA A 338 15.99 2.15 11.19
C ALA A 338 15.31 0.88 11.75
N LYS A 339 13.97 0.88 11.83
CA LYS A 339 13.20 -0.30 12.23
C LYS A 339 13.31 -1.47 11.25
N THR A 340 13.52 -1.22 9.96
CA THR A 340 13.69 -2.29 8.96
C THR A 340 14.97 -3.09 9.20
N GLU A 341 16.05 -2.40 9.57
CA GLU A 341 17.34 -3.05 9.82
C GLU A 341 17.36 -3.73 11.18
N GLU A 342 16.70 -3.15 12.19
CA GLU A 342 16.45 -3.80 13.49
C GLU A 342 15.64 -5.11 13.33
N CYS A 343 14.58 -5.10 12.52
CA CYS A 343 13.84 -6.33 12.25
C CYS A 343 14.74 -7.37 11.52
N ARG A 344 15.60 -6.94 10.58
CA ARG A 344 16.50 -7.84 9.84
C ARG A 344 17.59 -8.44 10.71
N GLU A 345 18.13 -7.69 11.67
CA GLU A 345 19.11 -8.19 12.63
C GLU A 345 18.52 -9.30 13.52
N ILE A 346 17.25 -9.20 13.91
CA ILE A 346 16.53 -10.28 14.62
C ILE A 346 16.50 -11.56 13.77
N LEU A 347 16.33 -11.44 12.46
CA LEU A 347 16.29 -12.56 11.50
C LEU A 347 17.70 -13.12 11.18
N ALA A 348 18.74 -12.29 11.28
CA ALA A 348 20.13 -12.69 11.06
C ALA A 348 20.77 -13.34 12.29
N ASN A 349 20.36 -12.97 13.51
CA ASN A 349 20.93 -13.50 14.75
C ASN A 349 20.25 -14.78 15.26
N ASN A 350 19.02 -15.09 14.84
CA ASN A 350 18.31 -16.28 15.30
C ASN A 350 18.25 -17.36 14.21
N GLN A 351 18.90 -18.49 14.45
CA GLN A 351 18.67 -19.74 13.70
C GLN A 351 17.23 -20.22 13.98
N VAL A 352 16.30 -19.73 13.15
CA VAL A 352 14.88 -20.08 12.97
C VAL A 352 14.30 -21.08 13.98
N GLY A 353 13.75 -20.54 15.08
CA GLY A 353 12.77 -21.20 15.94
C GLY A 353 11.38 -20.57 15.80
N LEU A 354 10.31 -21.35 15.98
CA LEU A 354 8.90 -20.91 15.88
C LEU A 354 8.52 -19.77 16.85
N ALA A 355 9.33 -19.49 17.88
CA ALA A 355 9.12 -18.40 18.83
C ALA A 355 9.46 -17.01 18.24
N ASP A 356 10.33 -16.95 17.22
CA ASP A 356 10.80 -15.69 16.61
C ASP A 356 9.86 -15.11 15.55
N ALA A 357 8.90 -15.90 15.05
CA ALA A 357 7.98 -15.47 13.99
C ALA A 357 7.01 -14.37 14.47
N ASN A 358 6.59 -14.42 15.74
CA ASN A 358 5.68 -13.42 16.33
C ASN A 358 6.39 -12.08 16.62
N GLU A 359 7.67 -12.12 17.02
CA GLU A 359 8.46 -10.89 17.21
C GLU A 359 8.74 -10.20 15.88
N TRP A 360 9.05 -10.99 14.84
CA TRP A 360 9.17 -10.51 13.47
C TRP A 360 7.85 -9.92 12.92
N GLU A 361 6.72 -10.60 13.14
CA GLU A 361 5.39 -10.11 12.73
C GLU A 361 5.04 -8.79 13.43
N ASN A 362 5.32 -8.68 14.74
CA ASN A 362 5.12 -7.44 15.49
C ASN A 362 6.03 -6.30 15.02
N CYS A 363 7.29 -6.60 14.68
CA CYS A 363 8.24 -5.63 14.15
C CYS A 363 7.80 -5.09 12.78
N LEU A 364 7.34 -5.97 11.88
CA LEU A 364 6.77 -5.60 10.60
C LEU A 364 5.48 -4.78 10.74
N LYS A 365 4.65 -5.08 11.73
CA LYS A 365 3.42 -4.36 12.01
C LYS A 365 3.69 -2.93 12.51
N GLN A 366 4.64 -2.74 13.41
CA GLN A 366 5.06 -1.41 13.87
C GLN A 366 5.63 -0.56 12.73
N LYS A 367 6.44 -1.18 11.85
CA LYS A 367 6.91 -0.53 10.61
C LYS A 367 5.75 -0.15 9.69
N SER A 368 4.77 -1.04 9.53
CA SER A 368 3.58 -0.79 8.70
C SER A 368 2.80 0.42 9.20
N ASP A 369 2.61 0.54 10.50
CA ASP A 369 1.84 1.66 11.08
C ASP A 369 2.58 2.99 10.91
N ALA A 370 3.91 3.00 10.97
CA ALA A 370 4.74 4.18 10.70
C ALA A 370 4.69 4.63 9.22
N ILE A 371 4.77 3.70 8.27
CA ILE A 371 4.69 4.00 6.82
C ILE A 371 3.31 4.53 6.44
N VAL A 372 2.24 3.90 6.95
CA VAL A 372 0.86 4.36 6.72
C VAL A 372 0.66 5.77 7.26
N THR A 373 1.18 6.05 8.47
CA THR A 373 1.10 7.40 9.07
C THR A 373 1.88 8.45 8.26
N ALA A 374 3.06 8.11 7.74
CA ALA A 374 3.87 9.00 6.91
C ALA A 374 3.29 9.23 5.50
N ALA A 375 2.65 8.23 4.91
CA ALA A 375 1.92 8.37 3.65
C ALA A 375 0.69 9.28 3.81
N LEU A 376 0.02 9.22 4.97
CA LEU A 376 -1.14 10.05 5.26
C LEU A 376 -0.76 11.52 5.54
N SER A 377 0.35 11.78 6.23
CA SER A 377 0.83 13.15 6.49
C SER A 377 1.32 13.87 5.23
N SER A 378 1.86 13.14 4.25
CA SER A 378 2.26 13.70 2.95
C SER A 378 1.07 14.01 2.02
N VAL A 379 -0.02 13.25 2.11
CA VAL A 379 -1.28 13.51 1.38
C VAL A 379 -1.98 14.79 1.87
N LEU A 380 -1.88 15.10 3.16
CA LEU A 380 -2.52 16.27 3.76
C LEU A 380 -1.70 17.57 3.64
N SER A 381 -0.38 17.48 3.53
CA SER A 381 0.52 18.65 3.56
C SER A 381 0.98 19.16 2.20
N VAL A 382 0.93 18.34 1.14
CA VAL A 382 1.37 18.73 -0.19
C VAL A 382 0.37 18.21 -1.21
N GLY A 383 -0.44 19.11 -1.80
CA GLY A 383 -1.42 18.82 -2.86
C GLY A 383 -0.84 18.29 -4.19
N THR A 384 0.31 17.64 -4.13
CA THR A 384 1.00 17.01 -5.25
C THR A 384 1.42 15.60 -4.83
N LEU A 385 0.50 14.65 -5.01
CA LEU A 385 0.87 13.26 -5.25
C LEU A 385 1.65 13.22 -6.56
N SER A 386 2.96 13.39 -6.50
CA SER A 386 3.81 12.94 -7.59
C SER A 386 3.96 11.42 -7.41
N LEU A 387 3.51 10.67 -8.43
CA LEU A 387 3.70 9.22 -8.61
C LEU A 387 5.05 8.66 -8.11
N PRO A 388 6.20 9.37 -8.25
CA PRO A 388 7.48 8.89 -7.72
C PRO A 388 7.52 8.78 -6.20
N LEU A 389 6.77 9.60 -5.45
CA LEU A 389 6.83 9.65 -3.99
C LEU A 389 6.17 8.41 -3.36
N VAL A 390 4.94 8.10 -3.79
CA VAL A 390 4.21 6.89 -3.36
C VAL A 390 4.98 5.62 -3.73
N ARG A 391 5.50 5.57 -4.96
CA ARG A 391 6.36 4.47 -5.39
C ARG A 391 7.65 4.39 -4.56
N SER A 392 8.28 5.51 -4.21
CA SER A 392 9.50 5.53 -3.36
C SER A 392 9.26 5.19 -1.88
N LEU A 393 8.02 5.33 -1.40
CA LEU A 393 7.59 4.99 -0.05
C LEU A 393 7.18 3.50 0.06
N ILE A 394 6.62 2.94 -1.02
CA ILE A 394 6.07 1.57 -1.05
C ILE A 394 7.07 0.56 -1.66
N THR A 395 7.85 0.95 -2.67
CA THR A 395 8.96 0.11 -3.10
C THR A 395 10.08 0.28 -2.07
N PRO A 396 10.52 -0.79 -1.37
CA PRO A 396 11.69 -0.68 -0.53
C PRO A 396 12.81 -0.14 -1.43
N LYS A 397 13.34 1.05 -1.12
CA LYS A 397 14.58 1.53 -1.73
C LYS A 397 15.51 0.33 -1.75
N THR A 398 15.88 -0.15 -2.93
CA THR A 398 16.81 -1.27 -3.04
C THR A 398 18.00 -0.89 -2.17
N SER A 399 18.30 -1.73 -1.18
CA SER A 399 19.40 -1.48 -0.26
C SER A 399 20.62 -1.02 -1.06
N PRO A 400 21.37 -0.01 -0.62
CA PRO A 400 22.62 0.37 -1.30
C PRO A 400 23.60 -0.81 -1.35
N VAL A 401 23.33 -1.89 -0.59
CA VAL A 401 24.09 -3.12 -0.59
C VAL A 401 23.19 -4.36 -0.69
N VAL A 402 23.53 -5.27 -1.60
CA VAL A 402 22.90 -6.61 -1.72
C VAL A 402 23.97 -7.67 -1.49
N PHE A 403 23.69 -8.61 -0.60
CA PHE A 403 24.57 -9.75 -0.31
C PHE A 403 24.02 -11.03 -0.93
N LYS A 404 24.89 -11.82 -1.54
CA LYS A 404 24.61 -13.15 -2.06
C LYS A 404 25.61 -14.14 -1.47
N HIS A 405 25.10 -15.09 -0.68
CA HIS A 405 25.91 -16.18 -0.15
C HIS A 405 26.16 -17.24 -1.23
N LEU A 406 27.40 -17.71 -1.31
CA LEU A 406 27.84 -18.78 -2.19
C LEU A 406 28.21 -20.02 -1.37
N GLU A 407 28.12 -21.20 -1.97
CA GLU A 407 28.26 -22.51 -1.29
C GLU A 407 29.61 -22.73 -0.56
N ASN A 408 30.64 -21.93 -0.83
CA ASN A 408 32.00 -22.08 -0.30
C ASN A 408 32.42 -20.98 0.70
N ASP A 409 31.52 -20.56 1.60
CA ASP A 409 31.74 -19.45 2.56
C ASP A 409 32.11 -18.10 1.92
N GLY A 410 31.82 -17.97 0.62
CA GLY A 410 32.04 -16.78 -0.15
C GLY A 410 30.81 -15.87 -0.11
N ILE A 411 31.03 -14.57 0.01
CA ILE A 411 29.95 -13.58 -0.04
C ILE A 411 30.22 -12.65 -1.20
N MET A 412 29.27 -12.59 -2.13
CA MET A 412 29.27 -11.60 -3.19
C MET A 412 28.41 -10.42 -2.77
N SER A 413 29.03 -9.25 -2.72
CA SER A 413 28.42 -7.99 -2.30
C SER A 413 28.28 -7.07 -3.50
N ILE A 414 27.07 -6.64 -3.79
CA ILE A 414 26.77 -5.62 -4.81
C ILE A 414 26.51 -4.31 -4.07
N VAL A 415 27.34 -3.30 -4.30
CA VAL A 415 27.33 -2.01 -3.61
C VAL A 415 27.10 -0.89 -4.62
N ASP A 416 26.12 -0.03 -4.35
CA ASP A 416 25.92 1.21 -5.09
C ASP A 416 26.69 2.35 -4.44
N LEU A 417 27.85 2.70 -5.01
CA LEU A 417 28.76 3.70 -4.44
C LEU A 417 28.20 5.13 -4.57
N SER A 418 27.20 5.35 -5.43
CA SER A 418 26.47 6.64 -5.47
C SER A 418 25.72 6.93 -4.17
N ARG A 419 25.42 5.88 -3.40
CA ARG A 419 24.70 5.92 -2.13
C ARG A 419 25.57 5.42 -0.97
N LYS A 420 26.90 5.53 -1.09
CA LYS A 420 27.86 5.09 -0.05
C LYS A 420 27.57 5.70 1.33
N SER A 421 27.08 6.95 1.39
CA SER A 421 26.69 7.62 2.65
C SER A 421 25.45 7.03 3.31
N GLU A 422 24.66 6.23 2.60
CA GLU A 422 23.47 5.54 3.14
C GLU A 422 23.81 4.16 3.73
N ILE A 423 25.08 3.74 3.72
CA ILE A 423 25.53 2.45 4.26
C ILE A 423 25.91 2.61 5.73
N GLU A 424 25.11 2.07 6.64
CA GLU A 424 25.33 2.19 8.10
C GLU A 424 26.49 1.31 8.61
N SER A 425 26.65 0.11 8.06
CA SER A 425 27.72 -0.80 8.47
C SER A 425 29.08 -0.27 8.02
N ARG A 426 29.91 0.14 8.98
CA ARG A 426 31.27 0.64 8.72
C ARG A 426 32.12 -0.33 7.91
N SER A 427 32.01 -1.63 8.19
CA SER A 427 32.76 -2.67 7.46
C SER A 427 32.38 -2.73 5.98
N VAL A 428 31.10 -2.54 5.68
CA VAL A 428 30.57 -2.56 4.32
C VAL A 428 30.83 -1.22 3.62
N ALA A 429 30.74 -0.11 4.33
CA ALA A 429 31.11 1.21 3.81
C ALA A 429 32.60 1.28 3.44
N GLN A 430 33.47 0.56 4.17
CA GLN A 430 34.90 0.43 3.89
C GLN A 430 35.21 -0.58 2.76
N LEU A 431 34.24 -1.37 2.30
CA LEU A 431 34.46 -2.42 1.31
C LEU A 431 34.98 -1.86 -0.02
N SER A 432 34.52 -0.67 -0.44
CA SER A 432 35.03 -0.03 -1.65
C SER A 432 36.50 0.38 -1.49
N ASP A 433 36.87 0.93 -0.33
CA ASP A 433 38.22 1.40 -0.06
C ASP A 433 39.19 0.21 0.02
N ASN A 434 38.79 -0.85 0.72
CA ASN A 434 39.52 -2.12 0.77
C ASN A 434 39.68 -2.73 -0.63
N TYR A 435 38.66 -2.63 -1.49
CA TYR A 435 38.73 -3.12 -2.86
C TYR A 435 39.67 -2.29 -3.73
N TRP A 436 39.68 -0.97 -3.59
CA TRP A 436 40.65 -0.15 -4.30
C TRP A 436 42.09 -0.42 -3.87
N ASP A 437 42.32 -0.66 -2.58
CA ASP A 437 43.63 -1.03 -2.06
C ASP A 437 44.05 -2.42 -2.57
N PHE A 438 43.12 -3.38 -2.60
CA PHE A 438 43.33 -4.70 -3.20
C PHE A 438 43.69 -4.62 -4.70
N VAL A 439 43.01 -3.75 -5.46
CA VAL A 439 43.34 -3.52 -6.88
C VAL A 439 44.73 -2.89 -7.00
N ALA A 440 45.09 -1.93 -6.15
CA ALA A 440 46.40 -1.30 -6.13
C ALA A 440 47.52 -2.31 -5.88
N ASP A 441 47.33 -3.20 -4.90
CA ASP A 441 48.29 -4.25 -4.54
C ASP A 441 48.41 -5.30 -5.65
N THR A 442 47.28 -5.67 -6.28
CA THR A 442 47.29 -6.57 -7.43
C THR A 442 48.02 -5.95 -8.62
N TYR A 443 47.84 -4.66 -8.86
CA TYR A 443 48.54 -3.96 -9.94
C TYR A 443 50.03 -3.83 -9.63
N ARG A 444 50.41 -3.52 -8.39
CA ARG A 444 51.83 -3.46 -7.98
C ARG A 444 52.54 -4.79 -8.13
N SER A 445 51.85 -5.90 -7.86
CA SER A 445 52.42 -7.25 -7.94
C SER A 445 52.45 -7.83 -9.35
N ARG A 446 51.47 -7.51 -10.20
CA ARG A 446 51.29 -8.13 -11.52
C ARG A 446 51.65 -7.24 -12.69
N LEU A 447 51.61 -5.92 -12.52
CA LEU A 447 51.87 -4.95 -13.58
C LEU A 447 53.15 -4.19 -13.26
N ASN A 448 53.97 -3.95 -14.29
CA ASN A 448 55.18 -3.13 -14.18
C ASN A 448 54.82 -1.64 -14.24
N LEU A 449 54.01 -1.17 -13.28
CA LEU A 449 53.57 0.23 -13.14
C LEU A 449 54.32 0.90 -11.99
N THR A 450 54.58 2.21 -12.11
CA THR A 450 55.20 2.95 -11.01
C THR A 450 54.19 3.20 -9.86
N PRO A 451 54.66 3.41 -8.62
CA PRO A 451 53.79 3.76 -7.49
C PRO A 451 52.89 4.99 -7.76
N GLU A 452 53.42 5.99 -8.48
CA GLU A 452 52.70 7.22 -8.84
C GLU A 452 51.58 6.92 -9.83
N GLU A 453 51.83 6.08 -10.84
CA GLU A 453 50.80 5.64 -11.79
C GLU A 453 49.67 4.91 -11.07
N ILE A 454 50.01 3.97 -10.18
CA ILE A 454 49.02 3.22 -9.39
C ILE A 454 48.19 4.19 -8.53
N THR A 455 48.84 5.13 -7.84
CA THR A 455 48.15 6.12 -7.00
C THR A 455 47.20 6.98 -7.83
N GLY A 456 47.65 7.46 -9.00
CA GLY A 456 46.82 8.21 -9.94
C GLY A 456 45.63 7.40 -10.45
N PHE A 457 45.83 6.11 -10.75
CA PHE A 457 44.74 5.22 -11.19
C PHE A 457 43.69 5.01 -10.10
N ILE A 458 44.10 4.80 -8.85
CA ILE A 458 43.18 4.61 -7.73
C ILE A 458 42.44 5.91 -7.42
N GLN A 459 43.15 7.05 -7.39
CA GLN A 459 42.52 8.35 -7.17
C GLN A 459 41.49 8.67 -8.25
N SER A 460 41.81 8.37 -9.52
CA SER A 460 40.83 8.50 -10.60
C SER A 460 39.64 7.56 -10.42
N SER A 461 39.85 6.33 -9.95
CA SER A 461 38.76 5.37 -9.73
C SER A 461 37.82 5.85 -8.61
N ARG A 462 38.39 6.36 -7.51
CA ARG A 462 37.64 6.99 -6.40
C ARG A 462 36.81 8.19 -6.85
N SER A 463 37.33 8.98 -7.80
CA SER A 463 36.58 10.13 -8.34
C SER A 463 35.29 9.76 -9.10
N PHE A 464 35.14 8.48 -9.49
CA PHE A 464 33.95 7.99 -10.19
C PHE A 464 32.94 7.28 -9.27
N GLU A 465 33.23 7.14 -7.96
CA GLU A 465 32.32 6.50 -6.99
C GLU A 465 30.87 6.99 -7.05
N PRO A 466 30.56 8.30 -7.21
CA PRO A 466 29.18 8.80 -7.24
C PRO A 466 28.27 8.22 -8.35
N ARG A 467 28.83 7.45 -9.28
CA ARG A 467 28.13 6.82 -10.40
C ARG A 467 28.64 5.40 -10.67
N THR A 468 29.21 4.76 -9.65
CA THR A 468 29.80 3.43 -9.74
C THR A 468 28.97 2.41 -8.98
N LYS A 469 28.68 1.29 -9.63
CA LYS A 469 28.20 0.07 -8.98
C LYS A 469 29.35 -0.91 -8.86
N LEU A 470 29.52 -1.52 -7.70
CA LEU A 470 30.65 -2.36 -7.36
C LEU A 470 30.18 -3.76 -6.98
N VAL A 471 30.80 -4.79 -7.53
CA VAL A 471 30.60 -6.19 -7.15
C VAL A 471 31.91 -6.70 -6.56
N VAL A 472 31.89 -7.11 -5.29
CA VAL A 472 33.08 -7.65 -4.59
C VAL A 472 32.78 -9.04 -4.06
N MET A 473 33.73 -9.94 -4.25
CA MET A 473 33.75 -11.27 -3.64
C MET A 473 34.70 -11.27 -2.45
N THR A 474 34.19 -11.58 -1.27
CA THR A 474 34.98 -11.74 -0.03
C THR A 474 34.88 -13.16 0.50
N ARG A 475 35.89 -13.61 1.24
CA ARG A 475 35.82 -14.84 2.04
C ARG A 475 35.56 -14.49 3.50
N GLY A 476 34.55 -15.11 4.11
CA GLY A 476 34.10 -14.79 5.46
C GLY A 476 32.90 -13.84 5.49
N PRO A 477 32.60 -13.21 6.66
CA PRO A 477 31.37 -12.42 6.85
C PRO A 477 31.31 -11.17 5.95
N PRO A 478 30.12 -10.56 5.78
CA PRO A 478 29.95 -9.34 4.99
C PRO A 478 30.93 -8.24 5.44
N GLY A 479 31.63 -7.61 4.50
CA GLY A 479 32.64 -6.59 4.82
C GLY A 479 33.99 -7.15 5.30
N ALA A 480 34.23 -8.47 5.20
CA ALA A 480 35.52 -9.06 5.52
C ALA A 480 36.67 -8.47 4.66
N ASN A 481 37.83 -8.29 5.29
CA ASN A 481 39.02 -7.71 4.64
C ASN A 481 39.66 -8.63 3.58
N LYS A 482 39.28 -9.91 3.52
CA LYS A 482 39.85 -10.86 2.57
C LYS A 482 39.06 -10.86 1.27
N ILE A 483 39.46 -9.97 0.37
CA ILE A 483 38.91 -9.85 -0.98
C ILE A 483 39.53 -10.92 -1.88
N GLU A 484 38.67 -11.70 -2.53
CA GLU A 484 39.06 -12.72 -3.53
C GLU A 484 38.97 -12.16 -4.96
N GLY A 485 38.17 -11.13 -5.17
CA GLY A 485 38.07 -10.43 -6.45
C GLY A 485 36.95 -9.40 -6.47
N GLY A 486 36.86 -8.65 -7.56
CA GLY A 486 35.76 -7.72 -7.77
C GLY A 486 35.76 -7.09 -9.15
N VAL A 487 34.67 -6.42 -9.47
CA VAL A 487 34.46 -5.67 -10.70
C VAL A 487 33.57 -4.45 -10.42
N ALA A 488 33.87 -3.34 -11.06
CA ALA A 488 33.07 -2.13 -10.96
C ALA A 488 32.47 -1.75 -12.31
N MET A 489 31.36 -1.02 -12.29
CA MET A 489 30.70 -0.47 -13.45
C MET A 489 30.41 1.00 -13.21
N VAL A 490 30.92 1.84 -14.10
CA VAL A 490 30.70 3.29 -14.07
C VAL A 490 29.60 3.64 -15.06
N GLU A 491 28.57 4.38 -14.64
CA GLU A 491 27.47 4.79 -15.52
C GLU A 491 27.63 6.22 -16.03
N SER A 492 27.10 6.50 -17.23
CA SER A 492 26.98 7.84 -17.79
C SER A 492 25.67 7.99 -18.54
N SER A 493 24.85 8.94 -18.09
CA SER A 493 23.62 9.35 -18.77
C SER A 493 23.82 10.60 -19.64
N ARG A 494 24.85 11.41 -19.38
CA ARG A 494 25.10 12.68 -20.06
C ARG A 494 26.46 12.68 -20.75
N SER A 495 26.55 13.35 -21.89
CA SER A 495 27.79 13.53 -22.65
C SER A 495 28.89 14.31 -21.89
N THR A 496 28.50 15.11 -20.90
CA THR A 496 29.42 15.81 -19.98
C THR A 496 30.09 14.86 -18.99
N ASP A 497 29.46 13.73 -18.69
CA ASP A 497 29.91 12.79 -17.67
C ASP A 497 30.83 11.75 -18.32
N LEU A 498 32.07 12.18 -18.63
CA LEU A 498 33.06 11.38 -19.36
C LEU A 498 33.37 10.06 -18.65
N MET A 499 33.34 8.94 -19.37
CA MET A 499 33.73 7.62 -18.87
C MET A 499 35.23 7.57 -18.55
N PRO A 500 35.66 6.68 -17.65
CA PRO A 500 37.08 6.44 -17.39
C PRO A 500 37.94 6.30 -18.66
N PHE A 501 37.49 5.51 -19.65
CA PHE A 501 38.24 5.37 -20.90
C PHE A 501 38.29 6.67 -21.73
N GLU A 502 37.21 7.45 -21.77
CA GLU A 502 37.19 8.70 -22.54
C GLU A 502 38.14 9.73 -21.92
N LYS A 503 38.23 9.76 -20.59
CA LYS A 503 39.18 10.62 -19.87
C LYS A 503 40.63 10.20 -20.12
N ALA A 504 40.89 8.89 -20.24
CA ALA A 504 42.22 8.35 -20.47
C ALA A 504 42.69 8.46 -21.93
N THR A 505 41.78 8.29 -22.89
CA THR A 505 42.12 8.13 -24.32
C THR A 505 41.70 9.32 -25.19
N GLY A 506 40.80 10.18 -24.71
CA GLY A 506 40.20 11.26 -25.49
C GLY A 506 39.14 10.80 -26.51
N VAL A 507 38.97 9.49 -26.74
CA VAL A 507 37.92 8.94 -27.59
C VAL A 507 36.58 9.19 -26.92
N LYS A 508 35.64 9.86 -27.58
CA LYS A 508 34.29 10.13 -27.05
C LYS A 508 33.25 9.22 -27.68
N VAL A 509 32.26 8.80 -26.89
CA VAL A 509 31.12 7.99 -27.36
C VAL A 509 29.78 8.70 -27.18
N PRO A 510 28.82 8.54 -28.10
CA PRO A 510 27.50 9.13 -27.96
C PRO A 510 26.71 8.44 -26.84
N ARG A 511 25.96 9.21 -26.07
CA ARG A 511 24.90 8.72 -25.17
C ARG A 511 23.61 8.90 -25.95
N GLY A 512 23.06 7.82 -26.51
CA GLY A 512 21.82 7.86 -27.29
C GLY A 512 20.59 8.07 -26.41
N GLU A 513 19.48 7.38 -26.71
CA GLU A 513 18.25 7.39 -25.88
C GLU A 513 18.38 6.64 -24.54
N GLY A 514 19.60 6.44 -24.03
CA GLY A 514 19.83 5.70 -22.80
C GLY A 514 21.22 5.91 -22.23
N LYS A 515 21.47 5.27 -21.08
CA LYS A 515 22.75 5.28 -20.39
C LYS A 515 23.76 4.41 -21.12
N VAL A 516 25.02 4.78 -20.97
CA VAL A 516 26.17 3.92 -21.27
C VAL A 516 26.88 3.55 -19.98
N ALA A 517 27.49 2.38 -19.94
CA ALA A 517 28.25 1.89 -18.80
C ALA A 517 29.66 1.48 -19.23
N GLU A 518 30.64 1.55 -18.34
CA GLU A 518 31.99 1.00 -18.53
C GLU A 518 32.27 0.02 -17.41
N ILE A 519 32.59 -1.23 -17.77
CA ILE A 519 33.09 -2.22 -16.80
C ILE A 519 34.57 -1.95 -16.59
N VAL A 520 34.93 -1.67 -15.34
CA VAL A 520 36.28 -1.31 -14.92
C VAL A 520 36.77 -2.22 -13.80
N ARG A 521 38.09 -2.33 -13.71
CA ARG A 521 38.82 -2.95 -12.59
C ARG A 521 38.48 -4.42 -12.31
N LEU A 522 37.98 -5.18 -13.28
CA LEU A 522 37.82 -6.64 -13.14
C LEU A 522 39.14 -7.29 -12.70
N THR A 523 39.19 -7.74 -11.43
CA THR A 523 40.40 -8.22 -10.76
C THR A 523 40.07 -9.43 -9.90
N ALA A 524 40.95 -10.45 -9.89
CA ALA A 524 40.83 -11.63 -9.05
C ALA A 524 42.17 -11.90 -8.33
N ALA A 525 42.11 -12.34 -7.07
CA ALA A 525 43.26 -12.52 -6.18
C ALA A 525 44.17 -13.65 -6.67
N SER A 526 43.58 -14.72 -7.22
CA SER A 526 44.31 -15.87 -7.73
C SER A 526 43.79 -16.28 -9.11
N ASP A 527 44.71 -16.66 -9.98
CA ASP A 527 44.40 -17.23 -11.30
C ASP A 527 43.89 -18.68 -11.19
N THR A 528 43.90 -19.26 -9.98
CA THR A 528 43.47 -20.64 -9.72
C THR A 528 41.96 -20.84 -9.73
N ASN A 529 41.16 -19.77 -9.68
CA ASN A 529 39.71 -19.85 -9.90
C ASN A 529 39.33 -19.11 -11.20
N PRO A 530 39.49 -19.74 -12.37
CA PRO A 530 39.18 -19.11 -13.66
C PRO A 530 37.69 -18.74 -13.81
N ASN A 531 36.81 -19.34 -13.01
CA ASN A 531 35.38 -19.07 -13.04
C ASN A 531 35.02 -17.80 -12.27
N LEU A 532 35.83 -17.35 -11.31
CA LEU A 532 35.51 -16.18 -10.50
C LEU A 532 35.29 -14.92 -11.35
N MET A 533 36.11 -14.70 -12.38
CA MET A 533 35.91 -13.55 -13.28
C MET A 533 34.59 -13.65 -14.06
N LYS A 534 34.18 -14.87 -14.45
CA LYS A 534 32.88 -15.10 -15.09
C LYS A 534 31.75 -14.83 -14.11
N ASP A 535 31.87 -15.30 -12.87
CA ASP A 535 30.84 -15.10 -11.82
C ASP A 535 30.67 -13.61 -11.51
N LEU A 536 31.77 -12.87 -11.36
CA LEU A 536 31.76 -11.41 -11.19
C LEU A 536 31.08 -10.69 -12.36
N LEU A 537 31.40 -11.08 -13.59
CA LEU A 537 30.75 -10.51 -14.79
C LEU A 537 29.27 -10.91 -14.87
N SER A 538 28.90 -12.11 -14.42
CA SER A 538 27.51 -12.58 -14.41
C SER A 538 26.65 -11.81 -13.41
N GLU A 539 27.17 -11.51 -12.23
CA GLU A 539 26.47 -10.60 -11.32
C GLU A 539 26.43 -9.17 -11.85
N MET A 540 27.49 -8.70 -12.53
CA MET A 540 27.41 -7.41 -13.22
C MET A 540 26.34 -7.41 -14.33
N ALA A 541 26.13 -8.54 -15.01
CA ALA A 541 25.03 -8.70 -15.96
C ALA A 541 23.66 -8.65 -15.27
N GLN A 542 23.50 -9.18 -14.05
CA GLN A 542 22.27 -9.00 -13.26
C GLN A 542 22.04 -7.52 -12.92
N VAL A 543 23.11 -6.79 -12.55
CA VAL A 543 23.05 -5.35 -12.28
C VAL A 543 22.57 -4.58 -13.52
N ILE A 544 23.13 -4.89 -14.70
CA ILE A 544 22.71 -4.29 -15.97
C ILE A 544 21.27 -4.67 -16.32
N LYS A 545 20.87 -5.93 -16.12
CA LYS A 545 19.49 -6.39 -16.36
C LYS A 545 18.47 -5.66 -15.49
N ALA A 546 18.84 -5.28 -14.27
CA ALA A 546 18.01 -4.50 -13.37
C ALA A 546 17.84 -3.04 -13.79
N ASP A 547 18.76 -2.49 -14.61
CA ASP A 547 18.66 -1.14 -15.19
C ASP A 547 18.54 -1.19 -16.73
N PRO A 548 17.31 -1.31 -17.28
CA PRO A 548 17.10 -1.38 -18.73
C PRO A 548 17.44 -0.08 -19.47
N SER A 549 17.77 1.01 -18.76
CA SER A 549 18.24 2.24 -19.39
C SER A 549 19.68 2.13 -19.90
N VAL A 550 20.48 1.17 -19.40
CA VAL A 550 21.83 0.90 -19.92
C VAL A 550 21.71 0.18 -21.26
N LYS A 551 22.10 0.86 -22.35
CA LYS A 551 22.01 0.31 -23.72
C LYS A 551 23.33 -0.24 -24.24
N LYS A 552 24.45 0.33 -23.80
CA LYS A 552 25.79 -0.03 -24.24
C LYS A 552 26.73 -0.18 -23.05
N VAL A 553 27.58 -1.19 -23.12
CA VAL A 553 28.62 -1.47 -22.15
C VAL A 553 29.97 -1.36 -22.84
N TYR A 554 30.89 -0.61 -22.26
CA TYR A 554 32.24 -0.43 -22.75
C TYR A 554 33.24 -1.13 -21.82
N VAL A 555 34.36 -1.57 -22.40
CA VAL A 555 35.49 -2.11 -21.65
C VAL A 555 36.78 -1.55 -22.23
N TYR A 556 37.54 -0.83 -21.43
CA TYR A 556 38.91 -0.43 -21.77
C TYR A 556 39.91 -1.37 -21.12
N THR A 557 40.61 -2.16 -21.93
CA THR A 557 41.44 -3.26 -21.42
C THR A 557 42.54 -3.64 -22.39
N SER A 558 43.50 -4.46 -21.95
CA SER A 558 44.58 -4.93 -22.81
C SER A 558 44.08 -5.90 -23.88
N LYS A 559 44.80 -5.98 -25.01
CA LYS A 559 44.52 -6.96 -26.08
C LYS A 559 44.47 -8.41 -25.58
N VAL A 560 45.24 -8.73 -24.54
CA VAL A 560 45.25 -10.06 -23.92
C VAL A 560 43.95 -10.30 -23.14
N HIS A 561 43.54 -9.33 -22.32
CA HIS A 561 42.36 -9.44 -21.49
C HIS A 561 41.06 -9.33 -22.32
N ALA A 562 41.08 -8.64 -23.46
CA ALA A 562 39.98 -8.67 -24.44
C ALA A 562 39.62 -10.10 -24.91
N ARG A 563 40.59 -11.03 -24.91
CA ARG A 563 40.35 -12.44 -25.25
C ARG A 563 39.51 -13.16 -24.18
N LEU A 564 39.49 -12.69 -22.93
CA LEU A 564 38.61 -13.23 -21.89
C LEU A 564 37.15 -13.05 -22.29
N TYR A 565 36.74 -11.83 -22.61
CA TYR A 565 35.37 -11.51 -23.03
C TYR A 565 34.95 -12.35 -24.24
N LYS A 566 35.83 -12.47 -25.24
CA LYS A 566 35.58 -13.33 -26.41
C LYS A 566 35.42 -14.81 -26.05
N ARG A 567 36.24 -15.34 -25.12
CA ARG A 567 36.12 -16.74 -24.64
C ARG A 567 34.84 -17.00 -23.86
N LEU A 568 34.29 -15.97 -23.20
CA LEU A 568 32.99 -16.04 -22.53
C LEU A 568 31.81 -15.94 -23.50
N GLY A 569 32.05 -15.80 -24.81
CA GLY A 569 31.00 -15.67 -25.83
C GLY A 569 30.47 -14.25 -26.01
N ILE A 570 31.01 -13.27 -25.30
CA ILE A 570 30.51 -11.88 -25.32
C ILE A 570 30.89 -11.27 -26.67
N THR A 571 29.88 -10.88 -27.44
CA THR A 571 30.07 -10.27 -28.76
C THR A 571 30.38 -8.80 -28.59
N SER A 572 31.56 -8.37 -29.04
CA SER A 572 32.01 -6.99 -28.91
C SER A 572 32.55 -6.44 -30.22
N LYS A 573 32.42 -5.12 -30.39
CA LYS A 573 33.01 -4.35 -31.49
C LYS A 573 34.14 -3.50 -30.92
N GLN A 574 35.33 -3.58 -31.49
CA GLN A 574 36.39 -2.64 -31.12
C GLN A 574 36.04 -1.25 -31.68
N ILE A 575 36.17 -0.21 -30.85
CA ILE A 575 36.00 1.18 -31.27
C ILE A 575 37.33 1.93 -31.16
N GLY A 576 37.62 2.76 -32.17
CA GLY A 576 38.91 3.44 -32.31
C GLY A 576 40.05 2.51 -32.73
N GLU A 577 41.18 3.12 -33.07
CA GLU A 577 42.43 2.39 -33.29
C GLU A 577 42.99 1.88 -31.95
N PRO A 578 43.63 0.69 -31.92
CA PRO A 578 44.29 0.21 -30.71
C PRO A 578 45.31 1.23 -30.19
N ILE A 579 45.26 1.53 -28.90
CA ILE A 579 46.19 2.45 -28.26
C ILE A 579 47.29 1.61 -27.63
N ASP A 580 48.38 1.41 -28.39
CA ASP A 580 49.51 0.57 -28.00
C ASP A 580 49.08 -0.88 -27.65
N ARG A 581 49.05 -1.23 -26.36
CA ARG A 581 48.66 -2.54 -25.83
C ARG A 581 47.17 -2.69 -25.53
N ASP A 582 46.43 -1.59 -25.51
CA ASP A 582 45.06 -1.51 -25.03
C ASP A 582 44.04 -1.32 -26.16
N VAL A 583 42.80 -1.74 -25.90
CA VAL A 583 41.67 -1.67 -26.81
C VAL A 583 40.41 -1.24 -26.06
N ILE A 584 39.50 -0.59 -26.78
CA ILE A 584 38.17 -0.23 -26.28
C ILE A 584 37.16 -1.13 -26.97
N LEU A 585 36.41 -1.90 -26.18
CA LEU A 585 35.35 -2.79 -26.65
C LEU A 585 34.00 -2.14 -26.39
N GLU A 586 33.16 -2.05 -27.42
CA GLU A 586 31.73 -1.73 -27.32
C GLU A 586 30.93 -3.03 -27.35
N ILE A 587 30.02 -3.19 -26.39
CA ILE A 587 29.16 -4.35 -26.22
C ILE A 587 27.71 -3.87 -26.10
N ASP A 588 26.79 -4.54 -26.78
CA ASP A 588 25.37 -4.30 -26.58
C ASP A 588 24.93 -4.85 -25.22
N ALA A 589 24.22 -4.05 -24.43
CA ALA A 589 23.84 -4.44 -23.06
C ALA A 589 22.97 -5.72 -23.04
N ALA A 590 22.04 -5.87 -24.00
CA ALA A 590 21.21 -7.07 -24.09
C ALA A 590 22.05 -8.30 -24.49
N ASN A 591 23.05 -8.14 -25.37
CA ASN A 591 24.01 -9.21 -25.68
C ASN A 591 24.84 -9.61 -24.45
N PHE A 592 25.35 -8.63 -23.70
CA PHE A 592 26.11 -8.88 -22.48
C PHE A 592 25.28 -9.70 -21.46
N VAL A 593 24.03 -9.27 -21.23
CA VAL A 593 23.09 -9.93 -20.31
C VAL A 593 22.76 -11.35 -20.76
N SER A 594 22.35 -11.54 -22.02
CA SER A 594 21.93 -12.86 -22.54
C SER A 594 23.07 -13.87 -22.69
N THR A 595 24.32 -13.41 -22.75
CA THR A 595 25.48 -14.31 -22.85
C THR A 595 25.89 -14.85 -21.48
N LEU A 596 25.73 -14.04 -20.43
CA LEU A 596 26.22 -14.36 -19.08
C LEU A 596 25.13 -14.93 -18.16
N LEU A 597 23.85 -14.72 -18.47
CA LEU A 597 22.69 -15.23 -17.74
C LEU A 597 21.91 -16.23 -18.60
#